data_AF-A0AA36GSW2-F1
#
_entry.id   AF-A0AA36GSW2-F1
#
_cell.length_a   1.000
_cell.length_b   1.000
_cell.length_c   1.000
_cell.angle_alpha   90.00
_cell.angle_beta   90.00
_cell.angle_gamma   90.00
#
_symmetry.space_group_name_H-M   'P 1'
#
loop_
_entity.id
_entity.type
_entity.pdbx_description
1 polymer ?
#
loop_
_entity_poly.entity_id
_entity_poly.type
_entity_poly.pdbx_seq_one_letter_code
_entity_poly.pdbx_strand_id
1 'polypeptide(L)'
;MRSILLVCLIATAYAGICPSNGGMNDQIRQKFLDVHNELRSLVANGKAKDGYGDYAPRAAAMNKLHSNTKGLGENIYMSSAAYDPVKAAEDASRSWFGELAQKGVGKDLTFSMKLFNNHVGHYTQMVWQSTKVIGCAVQSCPKMSLAVCNYKEAGNMLNAKIYETGTPCSKCPGGCSEGLCVV
;
A
#
# COMPACT_ATOMS: atom_id res chain seq x y z
N MET A 1 14.56 -14.70 -4.40
CA MET A 1 15.72 -14.18 -5.15
C MET A 1 15.38 -13.59 -6.52
N ARG A 2 14.24 -13.91 -7.16
CA ARG A 2 13.85 -13.31 -8.46
C ARG A 2 13.31 -11.88 -8.41
N SER A 3 12.82 -11.41 -7.26
CA SER A 3 12.20 -10.07 -7.14
C SER A 3 13.20 -8.90 -7.02
N ILE A 4 14.47 -9.17 -6.68
CA ILE A 4 15.51 -8.12 -6.58
C ILE A 4 15.98 -7.69 -7.98
N LEU A 5 16.03 -8.61 -8.95
CA LEU A 5 16.41 -8.29 -10.33
C LEU A 5 15.42 -7.33 -11.02
N LEU A 6 14.14 -7.40 -10.66
CA LEU A 6 13.10 -6.56 -11.26
C LEU A 6 13.24 -5.09 -10.84
N VAL A 7 13.67 -4.83 -9.60
CA VAL A 7 13.93 -3.46 -9.09
C VAL A 7 15.08 -2.80 -9.86
N CYS A 8 16.11 -3.56 -10.24
CA CYS A 8 17.26 -3.05 -10.98
C CYS A 8 16.90 -2.68 -12.43
N LEU A 9 16.03 -3.45 -13.08
CA LEU A 9 15.55 -3.17 -14.45
C LEU A 9 14.65 -1.93 -14.52
N ILE A 10 13.82 -1.71 -13.49
CA ILE A 10 13.00 -0.49 -13.39
C ILE A 10 13.92 0.71 -13.15
N ALA A 11 14.92 0.60 -12.27
CA ALA A 11 15.89 1.68 -12.03
C ALA A 11 16.64 2.09 -13.32
N THR A 12 17.02 1.14 -14.19
CA THR A 12 17.65 1.46 -15.48
C THR A 12 16.72 2.11 -16.50
N ALA A 13 15.42 1.78 -16.48
CA ALA A 13 14.43 2.38 -17.40
C ALA A 13 14.06 3.82 -17.02
N TYR A 14 14.18 4.20 -15.74
CA TYR A 14 13.83 5.53 -15.24
C TYR A 14 15.02 6.45 -14.96
N ALA A 15 16.27 5.98 -15.14
CA ALA A 15 17.48 6.78 -14.92
C ALA A 15 17.51 8.08 -15.75
N GLY A 16 16.90 8.09 -16.94
CA GLY A 16 16.76 9.30 -17.78
C GLY A 16 15.58 10.21 -17.41
N ILE A 17 14.58 9.70 -16.69
CA ILE A 17 13.35 10.43 -16.31
C ILE A 17 13.51 11.09 -14.94
N CYS A 18 14.24 10.43 -14.04
CA CYS A 18 14.46 10.85 -12.66
C CYS A 18 15.98 10.82 -12.37
N PRO A 19 16.74 11.85 -12.78
CA PRO A 19 18.19 11.87 -12.66
C PRO A 19 18.69 12.17 -11.23
N SER A 20 17.81 12.65 -10.36
CA SER A 20 18.11 12.91 -8.95
C SER A 20 17.70 11.71 -8.09
N ASN A 21 18.34 11.56 -6.92
CA ASN A 21 17.87 10.69 -5.85
C ASN A 21 17.14 11.55 -4.81
N GLY A 22 15.85 11.31 -4.60
CA GLY A 22 15.00 11.90 -3.60
C GLY A 22 15.29 11.21 -2.28
N GLY A 23 15.81 11.96 -1.32
CA GLY A 23 16.14 11.43 -0.01
C GLY A 23 14.86 10.99 0.72
N MET A 24 14.71 9.68 0.95
CA MET A 24 13.74 9.18 1.91
C MET A 24 14.13 9.61 3.32
N ASN A 25 13.14 9.96 4.14
CA ASN A 25 13.32 10.28 5.56
C ASN A 25 12.15 9.70 6.37
N ASP A 26 12.24 9.81 7.70
CA ASP A 26 11.25 9.22 8.60
C ASP A 26 9.87 9.84 8.48
N GLN A 27 9.76 11.12 8.13
CA GLN A 27 8.46 11.75 7.89
C GLN A 27 7.76 11.13 6.67
N ILE A 28 8.49 10.86 5.59
CA ILE A 28 7.96 10.24 4.38
C ILE A 28 7.59 8.77 4.67
N ARG A 29 8.46 8.04 5.38
CA ARG A 29 8.18 6.65 5.81
C ARG A 29 6.93 6.56 6.65
N GLN A 30 6.83 7.44 7.65
CA GLN A 30 5.71 7.48 8.57
C GLN A 30 4.44 7.88 7.84
N LYS A 31 4.52 8.83 6.89
CA LYS A 31 3.36 9.22 6.08
C LYS A 31 2.79 8.04 5.28
N PHE A 32 3.63 7.24 4.62
CA PHE A 32 3.17 6.03 3.95
C PHE A 32 2.50 5.07 4.94
N LEU A 33 3.15 4.79 6.07
CA LEU A 33 2.66 3.84 7.06
C LEU A 33 1.31 4.27 7.64
N ASP A 34 1.18 5.54 8.01
CA ASP A 34 -0.02 6.11 8.60
C ASP A 34 -1.19 6.05 7.64
N VAL A 35 -1.00 6.53 6.41
CA VAL A 35 -2.07 6.54 5.40
C VAL A 35 -2.50 5.11 5.05
N HIS A 36 -1.57 4.15 4.94
CA HIS A 36 -1.96 2.76 4.69
C HIS A 36 -2.76 2.17 5.85
N ASN A 37 -2.37 2.43 7.11
CA ASN A 37 -3.10 1.93 8.27
C ASN A 37 -4.46 2.62 8.44
N GLU A 38 -4.56 3.92 8.20
CA GLU A 38 -5.84 4.67 8.14
C GLU A 38 -6.81 4.00 7.16
N LEU A 39 -6.34 3.75 5.93
CA LEU A 39 -7.16 3.19 4.86
C LEU A 39 -7.51 1.71 5.08
N ARG A 40 -6.60 0.91 5.65
CA ARG A 40 -6.89 -0.46 6.08
C ARG A 40 -7.94 -0.48 7.18
N SER A 41 -7.86 0.42 8.15
CA SER A 41 -8.87 0.56 9.21
C SER A 41 -10.24 0.93 8.62
N LEU A 42 -10.27 1.86 7.67
CA LEU A 42 -11.49 2.27 6.98
C LEU A 42 -12.19 1.07 6.31
N VAL A 43 -11.43 0.23 5.61
CA VAL A 43 -11.95 -1.01 4.98
C VAL A 43 -12.36 -2.04 6.03
N ALA A 44 -11.51 -2.30 7.03
CA ALA A 44 -11.80 -3.29 8.05
C ALA A 44 -13.11 -3.02 8.78
N ASN A 45 -13.40 -1.74 9.05
CA ASN A 45 -14.63 -1.29 9.69
C ASN A 45 -15.85 -1.19 8.73
N GLY A 46 -15.68 -1.49 7.44
CA GLY A 46 -16.75 -1.44 6.43
C GLY A 46 -17.22 -0.02 6.13
N LYS A 47 -16.30 0.96 6.20
CA LYS A 47 -16.58 2.38 5.96
C LYS A 47 -16.05 2.87 4.60
N ALA A 48 -15.29 2.05 3.89
CA ALA A 48 -14.75 2.38 2.58
C ALA A 48 -15.79 2.16 1.48
N LYS A 49 -16.11 3.20 0.71
CA LYS A 49 -17.08 3.15 -0.38
C LYS A 49 -16.51 2.42 -1.60
N ASP A 50 -17.29 1.49 -2.15
CA ASP A 50 -17.00 0.72 -3.35
C ASP A 50 -17.70 1.35 -4.57
N GLY A 51 -17.03 1.34 -5.71
CA GLY A 51 -17.55 1.88 -6.98
C GLY A 51 -18.84 1.20 -7.48
N TYR A 52 -19.17 0.01 -6.98
CA TYR A 52 -20.43 -0.67 -7.26
C TYR A 52 -21.62 -0.17 -6.42
N GLY A 53 -21.46 0.94 -5.69
CA GLY A 53 -22.55 1.66 -5.02
C GLY A 53 -22.70 1.35 -3.53
N ASP A 54 -21.91 0.40 -3.03
CA ASP A 54 -21.96 -0.13 -1.67
C ASP A 54 -20.71 0.26 -0.85
N TYR A 55 -20.53 -0.35 0.33
CA TYR A 55 -19.26 -0.36 1.07
C TYR A 55 -18.52 -1.68 0.92
N ALA A 56 -17.19 -1.64 1.03
CA ALA A 56 -16.36 -2.84 1.14
C ALA A 56 -16.79 -3.68 2.36
N PRO A 57 -16.82 -5.03 2.26
CA PRO A 57 -17.11 -5.89 3.41
C PRO A 57 -16.16 -5.63 4.59
N ARG A 58 -16.66 -5.74 5.82
CA ARG A 58 -15.84 -5.67 7.04
C ARG A 58 -14.83 -6.82 7.07
N ALA A 59 -13.64 -6.57 7.63
CA ALA A 59 -12.57 -7.56 7.73
C ALA A 59 -12.46 -8.11 9.15
N ALA A 60 -12.36 -9.43 9.29
CA ALA A 60 -12.30 -10.10 10.59
C ALA A 60 -10.93 -9.98 11.28
N ALA A 61 -9.85 -9.91 10.48
CA ALA A 61 -8.47 -9.99 10.98
C ALA A 61 -7.47 -9.17 10.14
N MET A 62 -7.83 -7.96 9.71
CA MET A 62 -6.93 -7.10 8.94
C MET A 62 -5.68 -6.74 9.76
N ASN A 63 -4.48 -7.13 9.34
CA ASN A 63 -3.27 -6.79 10.10
C ASN A 63 -2.95 -5.30 10.06
N LYS A 64 -2.45 -4.74 11.16
CA LYS A 64 -1.78 -3.43 11.18
C LYS A 64 -0.40 -3.58 10.52
N LEU A 65 -0.07 -2.66 9.62
CA LEU A 65 1.24 -2.62 8.98
C LEU A 65 2.28 -2.01 9.91
N HIS A 66 3.51 -2.46 9.77
CA HIS A 66 4.70 -1.92 10.43
C HIS A 66 5.77 -1.57 9.38
N SER A 67 6.57 -0.54 9.65
CA SER A 67 7.76 -0.27 8.84
C SER A 67 8.92 -1.18 9.28
N ASN A 68 9.77 -1.61 8.34
CA ASN A 68 10.90 -2.51 8.64
C ASN A 68 12.12 -1.78 9.26
N THR A 69 11.90 -0.76 10.10
CA THR A 69 12.94 0.18 10.56
C THR A 69 13.81 -0.33 11.72
N LYS A 70 13.63 -1.56 12.21
CA LYS A 70 14.61 -2.15 13.13
C LYS A 70 15.87 -2.59 12.36
N GLY A 71 16.85 -1.70 12.29
CA GLY A 71 18.27 -2.05 12.09
C GLY A 71 18.83 -1.98 10.66
N LEU A 72 18.34 -1.11 9.77
CA LEU A 72 18.96 -0.88 8.46
C LEU A 72 19.47 0.56 8.36
N GLY A 73 20.77 0.70 8.04
CA GLY A 73 21.44 1.99 7.85
C GLY A 73 20.94 2.70 6.60
N GLU A 74 20.71 4.00 6.73
CA GLU A 74 20.36 4.92 5.65
C GLU A 74 21.58 5.75 5.25
N ASN A 75 21.81 5.86 3.94
CA ASN A 75 22.72 6.87 3.38
C ASN A 75 21.89 8.06 2.89
N ILE A 76 22.24 9.25 3.39
CA ILE A 76 21.49 10.51 3.20
C ILE A 76 22.15 11.33 2.08
N TYR A 77 21.35 11.85 1.15
CA TYR A 77 21.74 12.87 0.18
C TYR A 77 20.57 13.86 -0.04
N MET A 78 20.88 15.14 -0.24
CA MET A 78 19.89 16.23 -0.34
C MET A 78 20.15 17.13 -1.57
N SER A 79 19.09 17.52 -2.27
CA SER A 79 19.08 18.54 -3.34
C SER A 79 17.67 19.10 -3.56
N SER A 80 17.54 20.35 -4.03
CA SER A 80 16.32 21.17 -3.96
C SER A 80 15.53 21.34 -5.28
N ALA A 81 14.19 21.30 -5.14
CA ALA A 81 13.06 21.71 -6.00
C ALA A 81 12.57 20.71 -7.09
N ALA A 82 11.26 20.42 -7.28
CA ALA A 82 10.01 20.89 -6.66
C ALA A 82 8.91 19.80 -6.67
N TYR A 83 8.59 19.24 -5.49
CA TYR A 83 7.30 18.72 -5.03
C TYR A 83 7.54 18.18 -3.60
N ASP A 84 6.62 18.37 -2.65
CA ASP A 84 6.77 17.89 -1.27
C ASP A 84 6.74 16.35 -1.24
N PRO A 85 7.84 15.65 -0.90
CA PRO A 85 7.88 14.18 -0.89
C PRO A 85 6.89 13.55 0.09
N VAL A 86 6.55 14.25 1.17
CA VAL A 86 5.52 13.79 2.14
C VAL A 86 4.15 13.83 1.47
N LYS A 87 3.84 14.91 0.75
CA LYS A 87 2.60 15.03 -0.02
C LYS A 87 2.53 13.98 -1.13
N ALA A 88 3.65 13.65 -1.78
CA ALA A 88 3.71 12.59 -2.79
C ALA A 88 3.37 11.22 -2.22
N ALA A 89 3.89 10.91 -1.03
CA ALA A 89 3.59 9.66 -0.34
C ALA A 89 2.09 9.53 -0.03
N GLU A 90 1.47 10.62 0.43
CA GLU A 90 0.04 10.67 0.68
C GLU A 90 -0.78 10.51 -0.60
N ASP A 91 -0.50 11.32 -1.62
CA ASP A 91 -1.28 11.36 -2.86
C ASP A 91 -1.17 10.03 -3.63
N ALA A 92 0.02 9.41 -3.66
CA ALA A 92 0.20 8.08 -4.24
C ALA A 92 -0.65 7.03 -3.51
N SER A 93 -0.59 7.00 -2.17
CA SER A 93 -1.34 6.04 -1.35
C SER A 93 -2.86 6.21 -1.54
N ARG A 94 -3.36 7.45 -1.54
CA ARG A 94 -4.78 7.72 -1.76
C ARG A 94 -5.21 7.44 -3.20
N SER A 95 -4.35 7.66 -4.19
CA SER A 95 -4.60 7.32 -5.59
C SER A 95 -4.76 5.81 -5.79
N TRP A 96 -3.82 5.01 -5.26
CA TRP A 96 -3.90 3.55 -5.28
C TRP A 96 -5.17 3.02 -4.60
N PHE A 97 -5.50 3.57 -3.43
CA PHE A 97 -6.73 3.19 -2.72
C PHE A 97 -8.01 3.59 -3.47
N GLY A 98 -7.97 4.72 -4.18
CA GLY A 98 -9.08 5.26 -4.96
C GLY A 98 -9.60 4.31 -6.04
N GLU A 99 -8.83 3.30 -6.44
CA GLU A 99 -9.28 2.24 -7.35
C GLU A 99 -10.57 1.55 -6.85
N LEU A 100 -10.73 1.38 -5.53
CA LEU A 100 -11.94 0.81 -4.94
C LEU A 100 -13.18 1.62 -5.33
N ALA A 101 -13.13 2.93 -5.14
CA ALA A 101 -14.26 3.82 -5.39
C ALA A 101 -14.48 4.05 -6.89
N GLN A 102 -13.41 4.02 -7.71
CA GLN A 102 -13.49 4.29 -9.14
C GLN A 102 -13.92 3.07 -9.97
N LYS A 103 -13.45 1.88 -9.59
CA LYS A 103 -13.58 0.67 -10.44
C LYS A 103 -14.40 -0.44 -9.80
N GLY A 104 -14.55 -0.41 -8.47
CA GLY A 104 -15.28 -1.41 -7.69
C GLY A 104 -14.57 -2.75 -7.58
N VAL A 105 -14.82 -3.43 -6.46
CA VAL A 105 -14.34 -4.79 -6.19
C VAL A 105 -15.53 -5.72 -5.94
N GLY A 106 -16.53 -5.22 -5.21
CA GLY A 106 -17.72 -5.98 -4.85
C GLY A 106 -17.52 -6.85 -3.62
N LYS A 107 -18.44 -7.81 -3.41
CA LYS A 107 -18.50 -8.63 -2.20
C LYS A 107 -17.69 -9.93 -2.29
N ASP A 108 -17.45 -10.41 -3.51
CA ASP A 108 -16.52 -11.51 -3.73
C ASP A 108 -15.09 -10.97 -3.67
N LEU A 109 -14.44 -11.18 -2.54
CA LEU A 109 -13.08 -10.73 -2.28
C LEU A 109 -12.00 -11.67 -2.84
N THR A 110 -12.38 -12.58 -3.74
CA THR A 110 -11.42 -13.44 -4.43
C THR A 110 -10.66 -12.62 -5.48
N PHE A 111 -9.33 -12.59 -5.38
CA PHE A 111 -8.47 -11.95 -6.36
C PHE A 111 -8.43 -12.77 -7.66
N SER A 112 -9.45 -12.58 -8.49
CA SER A 112 -9.64 -13.29 -9.76
C SER A 112 -8.96 -12.58 -10.93
N MET A 113 -8.86 -13.28 -12.07
CA MET A 113 -8.35 -12.68 -13.31
C MET A 113 -9.24 -11.50 -13.78
N LYS A 114 -10.55 -11.58 -13.54
CA LYS A 114 -11.48 -10.47 -13.80
C LYS A 114 -11.08 -9.24 -12.98
N LEU A 115 -10.76 -9.42 -11.70
CA LEU A 115 -10.39 -8.33 -10.82
C LEU A 115 -9.02 -7.75 -11.17
N PHE A 116 -8.06 -8.61 -11.52
CA PHE A 116 -6.76 -8.19 -12.06
C PHE A 116 -6.92 -7.32 -13.32
N ASN A 117 -7.74 -7.78 -14.28
CA ASN A 117 -8.04 -7.04 -15.51
C ASN A 117 -8.89 -5.77 -15.28
N ASN A 118 -9.55 -5.65 -14.11
CA ASN A 118 -10.21 -4.41 -13.69
C ASN A 118 -9.22 -3.39 -13.12
N HIS A 119 -7.92 -3.69 -13.09
CA HIS A 119 -6.85 -2.78 -12.67
C HIS A 119 -7.06 -2.23 -11.24
N VAL A 120 -7.48 -3.08 -10.29
CA VAL A 120 -7.59 -2.73 -8.86
C VAL A 120 -6.44 -3.32 -8.02
N GLY A 121 -5.33 -3.66 -8.70
CA GLY A 121 -4.19 -4.34 -8.13
C GLY A 121 -3.47 -3.54 -7.04
N HIS A 122 -3.49 -2.20 -7.12
CA HIS A 122 -2.85 -1.38 -6.09
C HIS A 122 -3.69 -1.35 -4.82
N TYR A 123 -5.00 -1.10 -4.96
CA TYR A 123 -5.94 -1.16 -3.82
C TYR A 123 -5.86 -2.51 -3.11
N THR A 124 -5.99 -3.61 -3.86
CA THR A 124 -6.02 -4.96 -3.30
C THR A 124 -4.74 -5.33 -2.55
N GLN A 125 -3.58 -4.87 -3.02
CA GLN A 125 -2.32 -5.05 -2.30
C GLN A 125 -2.26 -4.21 -1.00
N MET A 126 -2.75 -2.96 -1.01
CA MET A 126 -2.77 -2.11 0.19
C MET A 126 -3.61 -2.73 1.32
N VAL A 127 -4.71 -3.39 0.97
CA VAL A 127 -5.66 -3.97 1.94
C VAL A 127 -5.56 -5.50 2.04
N TRP A 128 -4.45 -6.08 1.60
CA TRP A 128 -4.23 -7.51 1.70
C TRP A 128 -4.05 -7.93 3.17
N GLN A 129 -4.86 -8.86 3.65
CA GLN A 129 -4.94 -9.18 5.09
C GLN A 129 -3.61 -9.64 5.66
N SER A 130 -2.92 -10.57 4.98
CA SER A 130 -1.70 -11.19 5.49
C SER A 130 -0.45 -10.31 5.41
N THR A 131 -0.50 -9.21 4.66
CA THR A 131 0.60 -8.25 4.58
C THR A 131 0.79 -7.54 5.91
N LYS A 132 2.02 -7.56 6.42
CA LYS A 132 2.37 -7.00 7.75
C LYS A 132 3.45 -5.93 7.70
N VAL A 133 4.27 -5.94 6.66
CA VAL A 133 5.43 -5.05 6.58
C VAL A 133 5.43 -4.34 5.24
N ILE A 134 5.65 -3.03 5.28
CA ILE A 134 5.72 -2.15 4.12
C ILE A 134 7.04 -1.39 4.12
N GLY A 135 7.61 -1.18 2.93
CA GLY A 135 8.75 -0.30 2.71
C GLY A 135 8.56 0.48 1.43
N CYS A 136 8.65 1.81 1.50
CA CYS A 136 8.36 2.69 0.37
C CYS A 136 9.52 3.62 0.08
N ALA A 137 9.53 4.14 -1.15
CA ALA A 137 10.41 5.18 -1.64
C ALA A 137 9.60 6.21 -2.44
N VAL A 138 10.00 7.47 -2.36
CA VAL A 138 9.51 8.55 -3.22
C VAL A 138 10.69 9.25 -3.87
N GLN A 139 10.53 9.52 -5.15
CA GLN A 139 11.46 10.24 -5.97
C GLN A 139 10.75 11.40 -6.64
N SER A 140 11.18 12.64 -6.38
CA SER A 140 10.75 13.79 -7.18
C SER A 140 11.54 13.83 -8.48
N CYS A 141 10.84 13.91 -9.61
CA CYS A 141 11.41 14.00 -10.95
C CYS A 141 10.93 15.30 -11.61
N PRO A 142 11.63 15.82 -12.64
CA PRO A 142 11.32 17.13 -13.24
C PRO A 142 9.87 17.32 -13.72
N LYS A 143 9.17 16.23 -14.07
CA LYS A 143 7.79 16.27 -14.59
C LYS A 143 6.78 15.44 -13.77
N MET A 144 7.24 14.72 -12.76
CA MET A 144 6.41 13.77 -12.00
C MET A 144 7.07 13.38 -10.68
N SER A 145 6.31 12.85 -9.73
CA SER A 145 6.86 12.11 -8.59
C SER A 145 6.65 10.62 -8.81
N LEU A 146 7.69 9.82 -8.56
CA LEU A 146 7.63 8.36 -8.59
C LEU A 146 7.58 7.84 -7.15
N ALA A 147 6.46 7.23 -6.78
CA ALA A 147 6.27 6.54 -5.51
C ALA A 147 6.25 5.03 -5.73
N VAL A 148 7.00 4.29 -4.93
CA VAL A 148 7.07 2.83 -4.99
C VAL A 148 6.96 2.27 -3.59
N CYS A 149 6.10 1.27 -3.38
CA CYS A 149 6.02 0.52 -2.14
C CYS A 149 6.19 -0.98 -2.39
N ASN A 150 6.96 -1.61 -1.52
CA ASN A 150 7.12 -3.06 -1.44
C ASN A 150 6.39 -3.57 -0.19
N TYR A 151 5.77 -4.73 -0.35
CA TYR A 151 4.95 -5.37 0.67
C TYR A 151 5.53 -6.74 0.99
N LYS A 152 5.75 -7.01 2.28
CA LYS A 152 6.23 -8.30 2.77
C LYS A 152 5.08 -9.10 3.40
N GLU A 153 5.10 -10.38 3.05
CA GLU A 153 3.92 -11.16 2.65
C GLU A 153 3.24 -10.51 1.44
N ALA A 154 3.58 -11.02 0.26
CA ALA A 154 3.04 -10.53 -1.00
C ALA A 154 1.53 -10.78 -1.07
N GLY A 155 0.80 -9.79 -1.56
CA GLY A 155 -0.63 -9.92 -1.85
C GLY A 155 -0.88 -10.35 -3.28
N ASN A 156 -2.11 -10.13 -3.73
CA ASN A 156 -2.54 -10.31 -5.12
C ASN A 156 -2.24 -11.72 -5.67
N MET A 157 -2.31 -12.72 -4.80
CA MET A 157 -2.20 -14.12 -5.18
C MET A 157 -3.49 -14.52 -5.90
N LEU A 158 -3.36 -14.97 -7.15
CA LEU A 158 -4.51 -15.35 -7.98
C LEU A 158 -5.34 -16.42 -7.27
N ASN A 159 -6.66 -16.22 -7.25
CA ASN A 159 -7.66 -17.07 -6.57
C ASN A 159 -7.57 -17.10 -5.03
N ALA A 160 -6.73 -16.28 -4.41
CA ALA A 160 -6.74 -16.08 -2.96
C ALA A 160 -7.71 -14.95 -2.57
N LYS A 161 -8.17 -14.96 -1.32
CA LYS A 161 -8.99 -13.87 -0.77
C LYS A 161 -8.10 -12.68 -0.40
N ILE A 162 -8.54 -11.48 -0.73
CA ILE A 162 -7.89 -10.22 -0.33
C ILE A 162 -7.86 -10.13 1.20
N TYR A 163 -9.00 -10.38 1.84
CA TYR A 163 -9.13 -10.50 3.28
C TYR A 163 -10.33 -11.38 3.65
N GLU A 164 -10.35 -11.83 4.91
CA GLU A 164 -11.45 -12.60 5.46
C GLU A 164 -12.52 -11.67 6.03
N THR A 165 -13.79 -11.92 5.69
CA THR A 165 -14.90 -11.10 6.15
C THR A 165 -15.34 -11.47 7.56
N GLY A 166 -15.83 -10.48 8.31
CA GLY A 166 -16.41 -10.69 9.64
C GLY A 166 -16.43 -9.42 10.48
N THR A 167 -16.84 -9.55 11.74
CA THR A 167 -16.78 -8.43 12.70
C THR A 167 -15.33 -8.00 12.87
N PRO A 168 -15.02 -6.68 12.83
CA PRO A 168 -13.67 -6.18 13.01
C PRO A 168 -13.01 -6.79 14.24
N CYS A 169 -11.78 -7.27 14.07
CA CYS A 169 -10.98 -7.93 15.10
C CYS A 169 -11.47 -9.26 15.66
N SER A 170 -12.60 -9.80 15.20
CA SER A 170 -13.13 -11.09 15.68
C SER A 170 -12.18 -12.29 15.51
N LYS A 171 -11.18 -12.17 14.63
CA LYS A 171 -10.19 -13.21 14.35
C LYS A 171 -8.74 -12.74 14.52
N CYS A 172 -8.52 -11.64 15.25
CA CYS A 172 -7.15 -11.22 15.57
C CYS A 172 -6.50 -12.22 16.55
N PRO A 173 -5.26 -12.67 16.30
CA PRO A 173 -4.55 -13.59 17.19
C PRO A 173 -3.99 -12.91 18.45
N GLY A 174 -4.08 -11.59 18.54
CA GLY A 174 -3.53 -10.78 19.63
C GLY A 174 -4.34 -9.51 19.85
N GLY A 175 -3.65 -8.37 19.96
CA GLY A 175 -4.28 -7.08 20.19
C GLY A 175 -5.10 -6.60 19.00
N CYS A 176 -6.01 -5.67 19.26
CA CYS A 176 -6.78 -4.96 18.24
C CYS A 176 -6.71 -3.46 18.52
N SER A 177 -6.46 -2.67 17.48
CA SER A 177 -6.53 -1.21 17.51
C SER A 177 -7.19 -0.73 16.24
N GLU A 178 -8.26 0.05 16.36
CA GLU A 178 -8.95 0.68 15.21
C GLU A 178 -9.43 -0.35 14.16
N GLY A 179 -9.81 -1.56 14.58
CA GLY A 179 -10.22 -2.63 13.66
C GLY A 179 -9.08 -3.37 12.98
N LEU A 180 -7.83 -3.12 13.39
CA LEU A 180 -6.63 -3.78 12.88
C LEU A 180 -5.99 -4.68 13.94
N CYS A 181 -5.52 -5.85 13.54
CA CYS A 181 -4.77 -6.76 14.41
C CYS A 181 -3.36 -6.21 14.66
N VAL A 182 -3.03 -6.06 15.94
CA VAL A 182 -1.68 -5.75 16.42
C VAL A 182 -0.99 -7.09 16.67
N VAL A 183 -0.06 -7.42 15.79
CA VAL A 183 0.65 -8.71 15.72
C VAL A 183 2.15 -8.53 15.66
#